data_AF-A0A7C0XUF4-F1
#
_entry.id   AF-A0A7C0XUF4-F1
#
_cell.length_a   1.000
_cell.length_b   1.000
_cell.length_c   1.000
_cell.angle_alpha   90.00
_cell.angle_beta   90.00
_cell.angle_gamma   90.00
#
_symmetry.space_group_name_H-M   'P 1'
#
loop_
_entity.id
_entity.type
_entity.pdbx_description
1 polymer ?
#
loop_
_entity_poly.entity_id
_entity_poly.type
_entity_poly.pdbx_seq_one_letter_code
_entity_poly.pdbx_strand_id
1 'polypeptide(L)'
;MSELNELRKKIDALDLKILDLLNKRTKVVLEVGKTKEDKHIKVHSPERERAVFERLKKKNPGPFPNEPLKLIYEEIMSASLSLQQPLKVAYLGPSATFTHLASRRQFGSSAEYIPESTIKEVFEAVYRDT
;
A
#
# COMPACT_ATOMS: atom_id res chain seq x y z
N MET A 1 38.48 -9.12 -3.19
CA MET A 1 37.57 -8.00 -3.52
C MET A 1 36.76 -8.19 -4.81
N SER A 2 37.07 -9.17 -5.70
CA SER A 2 36.33 -9.34 -6.96
C SER A 2 35.00 -10.09 -6.83
N GLU A 3 34.94 -11.19 -6.07
CA GLU A 3 33.73 -12.03 -5.98
C GLU A 3 32.54 -11.31 -5.35
N LEU A 4 32.78 -10.54 -4.28
CA LEU A 4 31.76 -9.71 -3.65
C LEU A 4 31.19 -8.67 -4.62
N ASN A 5 32.04 -8.07 -5.46
CA ASN A 5 31.60 -7.07 -6.43
C ASN A 5 30.76 -7.70 -7.55
N GLU A 6 31.11 -8.91 -7.99
CA GLU A 6 30.30 -9.64 -8.97
C GLU A 6 28.93 -10.08 -8.39
N LEU A 7 28.88 -10.46 -7.12
CA LEU A 7 27.61 -10.72 -6.42
C LEU A 7 26.75 -9.45 -6.30
N ARG A 8 27.36 -8.30 -6.00
CA ARG A 8 26.65 -7.01 -5.97
C ARG A 8 26.06 -6.63 -7.32
N LYS A 9 26.82 -6.77 -8.41
CA LYS A 9 26.29 -6.55 -9.77
C LYS A 9 25.09 -7.43 -10.09
N LYS A 10 25.08 -8.68 -9.61
CA LYS A 10 23.92 -9.58 -9.77
C LYS A 10 22.71 -9.06 -8.98
N ILE A 11 22.92 -8.54 -7.76
CA ILE A 11 21.86 -7.91 -6.96
C ILE A 11 21.34 -6.67 -7.68
N ASP A 12 22.21 -5.77 -8.15
CA ASP A 12 21.82 -4.56 -8.87
C ASP A 12 20.95 -4.90 -10.10
N ALA A 13 21.32 -5.94 -10.84
CA ALA A 13 20.55 -6.41 -12.00
C ALA A 13 19.18 -7.01 -11.60
N LEU A 14 19.07 -7.64 -10.42
CA LEU A 14 17.79 -8.11 -9.89
C LEU A 14 16.93 -6.94 -9.42
N ASP A 15 17.52 -5.93 -8.77
CA ASP A 15 16.82 -4.75 -8.30
C ASP A 15 16.22 -3.94 -9.45
N LEU A 16 16.94 -3.82 -10.58
CA LEU A 16 16.41 -3.21 -11.79
C LEU A 16 15.20 -3.97 -12.35
N LYS A 17 15.18 -5.30 -12.25
CA LYS A 17 14.01 -6.11 -12.65
C LYS A 17 12.85 -5.93 -11.69
N ILE A 18 13.11 -5.82 -10.38
CA ILE A 18 12.08 -5.53 -9.38
C ILE A 18 11.46 -4.16 -9.69
N LEU A 19 12.28 -3.14 -9.96
CA LEU A 19 11.82 -1.80 -10.32
C LEU A 19 10.95 -1.81 -11.59
N ASP A 20 11.38 -2.51 -12.65
CA ASP A 20 10.59 -2.65 -13.87
C ASP A 20 9.23 -3.34 -13.62
N LEU A 21 9.22 -4.42 -12.83
CA LEU A 21 7.99 -5.13 -12.46
C LEU A 21 7.05 -4.27 -11.62
N LEU A 22 7.58 -3.47 -10.68
CA LEU A 22 6.81 -2.52 -9.90
C LEU A 22 6.16 -1.47 -10.80
N ASN A 23 6.92 -0.87 -11.72
CA ASN A 23 6.39 0.11 -12.67
C ASN A 23 5.30 -0.47 -13.58
N LYS A 24 5.51 -1.68 -14.11
CA LYS A 24 4.49 -2.39 -14.92
C LYS A 24 3.23 -2.67 -14.10
N ARG A 25 3.38 -3.15 -12.87
CA ARG A 25 2.25 -3.37 -11.95
C ARG A 25 1.50 -2.07 -11.69
N THR A 26 2.20 -0.97 -11.44
CA THR A 26 1.59 0.35 -11.20
C THR A 26 0.77 0.85 -12.39
N LYS A 27 1.26 0.66 -13.63
CA LYS A 27 0.47 1.01 -14.83
C LYS A 27 -0.87 0.26 -14.88
N VAL A 28 -0.85 -1.05 -14.63
CA VAL A 28 -2.08 -1.87 -14.58
C VAL A 28 -3.00 -1.42 -13.44
N VAL A 29 -2.43 -1.08 -12.28
CA VAL A 29 -3.19 -0.53 -11.14
C VAL A 29 -3.91 0.76 -11.52
N LEU A 30 -3.26 1.68 -12.24
CA LEU A 30 -3.87 2.94 -12.68
C LEU A 30 -5.02 2.70 -13.65
N GLU A 31 -4.88 1.74 -14.57
CA GLU A 31 -5.98 1.32 -15.47
C GLU A 31 -7.15 0.69 -14.69
N VAL A 32 -6.87 -0.11 -13.68
CA VAL A 32 -7.88 -0.65 -12.75
C VAL A 32 -8.58 0.48 -11.99
N GLY A 33 -7.82 1.49 -11.53
CA GLY A 33 -8.34 2.69 -10.87
C GLY A 33 -9.37 3.42 -11.75
N LYS A 34 -9.00 3.73 -12.99
CA LYS A 34 -9.91 4.36 -13.97
C LYS A 34 -11.18 3.55 -14.19
N THR A 35 -11.03 2.23 -14.38
CA THR A 35 -12.18 1.33 -14.57
C THR A 35 -13.12 1.29 -13.36
N LYS A 36 -12.58 1.44 -12.14
CA LYS A 36 -13.36 1.49 -10.90
C LYS A 36 -14.06 2.83 -10.73
N GLU A 37 -13.41 3.93 -11.09
CA GLU A 37 -13.98 5.28 -11.08
C GLU A 37 -15.19 5.36 -12.00
N ASP A 38 -15.06 4.89 -13.25
CA ASP A 38 -16.15 4.82 -14.23
C ASP A 38 -17.37 4.03 -13.71
N LYS A 39 -17.13 3.04 -12.84
CA LYS A 39 -18.15 2.15 -12.26
C LYS A 39 -18.56 2.51 -10.83
N HIS A 40 -18.00 3.58 -10.26
CA HIS A 40 -18.23 4.02 -8.88
C HIS A 40 -17.95 2.91 -7.84
N ILE A 41 -16.94 2.07 -8.12
CA ILE A 41 -16.51 0.98 -7.25
C ILE A 41 -15.42 1.49 -6.31
N LYS A 42 -15.49 1.11 -5.02
CA LYS A 42 -14.46 1.47 -4.03
C LYS A 42 -13.04 1.07 -4.49
N VAL A 43 -12.10 2.00 -4.34
CA VAL A 43 -10.70 1.82 -4.75
C VAL A 43 -10.00 0.78 -3.87
N HIS A 44 -10.18 0.86 -2.55
CA HIS A 44 -9.63 -0.09 -1.57
C HIS A 44 -10.57 -1.30 -1.37
N SER A 45 -10.00 -2.51 -1.48
CA SER A 45 -10.70 -3.78 -1.22
C SER A 45 -9.82 -4.71 -0.38
N PRO A 46 -10.02 -4.76 0.95
CA PRO A 46 -9.23 -5.61 1.85
C PRO A 46 -9.28 -7.11 1.49
N GLU A 47 -10.42 -7.58 0.99
CA GLU A 47 -10.58 -8.96 0.52
C GLU A 47 -9.64 -9.29 -0.64
N ARG A 48 -9.51 -8.35 -1.59
CA ARG A 48 -8.62 -8.52 -2.73
C ARG A 48 -7.16 -8.60 -2.30
N GLU A 49 -6.76 -7.83 -1.31
CA GLU A 49 -5.39 -7.80 -0.75
C GLU A 49 -5.06 -9.12 -0.07
N ARG A 50 -5.96 -9.62 0.80
CA ARG A 50 -5.84 -10.96 1.41
C ARG A 50 -5.69 -12.05 0.34
N ALA A 51 -6.50 -11.98 -0.72
CA ALA A 51 -6.42 -12.95 -1.81
C ALA A 51 -5.09 -12.88 -2.60
N VAL A 52 -4.47 -11.70 -2.74
CA VAL A 52 -3.10 -11.61 -3.29
C VAL A 52 -2.13 -12.34 -2.37
N PHE A 53 -2.14 -12.02 -1.08
CA PHE A 53 -1.18 -12.57 -0.14
C PHE A 53 -1.28 -14.10 -0.05
N GLU A 54 -2.49 -14.64 0.11
CA GLU A 54 -2.69 -16.09 0.17
C GLU A 54 -2.19 -16.80 -1.09
N ARG A 55 -2.39 -16.18 -2.26
CA ARG A 55 -1.86 -16.72 -3.52
C ARG A 55 -0.33 -16.68 -3.57
N LEU A 56 0.30 -15.61 -3.08
CA LEU A 56 1.76 -15.48 -3.05
C LEU A 56 2.37 -16.46 -2.06
N LYS A 57 1.80 -16.56 -0.86
CA LYS A 57 2.20 -17.52 0.17
C LYS A 57 2.17 -18.97 -0.35
N LYS A 58 1.08 -19.36 -1.03
CA LYS A 58 0.95 -20.70 -1.65
C LYS A 58 1.97 -20.96 -2.76
N LYS A 59 2.41 -19.91 -3.46
CA LYS A 59 3.34 -20.02 -4.60
C LYS A 59 4.80 -19.77 -4.24
N ASN A 60 5.10 -19.34 -3.01
CA ASN A 60 6.46 -19.03 -2.58
C ASN A 60 7.20 -20.33 -2.22
N PRO A 61 8.16 -20.80 -3.05
CA PRO A 61 8.93 -22.02 -2.75
C PRO A 61 10.06 -21.75 -1.74
N GLY A 62 10.20 -20.51 -1.25
CA GLY A 62 11.40 -20.06 -0.55
C GLY A 62 12.50 -19.63 -1.52
N PRO A 63 13.69 -19.21 -1.03
CA PRO A 63 14.09 -19.14 0.39
C PRO A 63 13.56 -17.91 1.14
N PHE A 64 12.81 -17.03 0.48
CA PHE A 64 12.29 -15.80 1.10
C PHE A 64 11.16 -16.12 2.09
N PRO A 65 11.18 -15.63 3.35
CA PRO A 65 10.14 -15.95 4.34
C PRO A 65 8.79 -15.29 4.01
N ASN A 66 7.68 -15.92 4.41
CA ASN A 66 6.33 -15.47 4.06
C ASN A 66 5.90 -14.20 4.81
N GLU A 67 6.34 -14.02 6.05
CA GLU A 67 5.95 -12.89 6.90
C GLU A 67 6.52 -11.57 6.37
N PRO A 68 7.83 -11.44 6.04
CA PRO A 68 8.36 -10.26 5.36
C PRO A 68 7.76 -10.07 3.96
N LEU A 69 7.43 -11.15 3.25
CA LEU A 69 6.78 -11.06 1.93
C LEU A 69 5.41 -10.36 2.04
N LYS A 70 4.66 -10.63 3.12
CA LYS A 70 3.40 -9.94 3.42
C LYS A 70 3.61 -8.44 3.52
N LEU A 71 4.56 -8.02 4.35
CA LEU A 71 4.84 -6.61 4.64
C LEU A 71 5.27 -5.85 3.38
N ILE A 72 6.12 -6.45 2.55
CA ILE A 72 6.54 -5.85 1.28
C ILE A 72 5.34 -5.64 0.35
N TYR A 73 4.45 -6.63 0.25
CA TYR A 73 3.28 -6.53 -0.62
C TYR A 73 2.21 -5.57 -0.08
N GLU A 74 2.07 -5.43 1.24
CA GLU A 74 1.24 -4.40 1.87
C GLU A 74 1.74 -3.01 1.48
N GLU A 75 3.05 -2.75 1.55
CA GLU A 75 3.62 -1.45 1.17
C GLU A 75 3.48 -1.17 -0.34
N ILE A 76 3.69 -2.18 -1.19
CA ILE A 76 3.45 -2.06 -2.63
C ILE A 76 1.99 -1.71 -2.93
N MET A 77 1.04 -2.30 -2.20
CA MET A 77 -0.39 -2.00 -2.35
C MET A 77 -0.74 -0.61 -1.82
N SER A 78 -0.18 -0.21 -0.68
CA SER A 78 -0.32 1.13 -0.10
C SER A 78 0.14 2.22 -1.08
N ALA A 79 1.36 2.09 -1.64
CA ALA A 79 1.90 3.00 -2.64
C ALA A 79 1.08 3.01 -3.94
N SER A 80 0.44 1.88 -4.28
CA SER A 80 -0.45 1.78 -5.45
C SER A 80 -1.80 2.48 -5.22
N LEU A 81 -2.31 2.45 -3.98
CA LEU A 81 -3.58 3.07 -3.62
C LEU A 81 -3.45 4.59 -3.61
N SER A 82 -2.36 5.13 -3.06
CA SER A 82 -2.11 6.57 -3.02
C SER A 82 -2.00 7.21 -4.40
N LEU A 83 -1.58 6.45 -5.42
CA LEU A 83 -1.55 6.89 -6.81
C LEU A 83 -2.93 6.93 -7.48
N GLN A 84 -3.92 6.17 -6.98
CA GLN A 84 -5.27 6.12 -7.55
C GLN A 84 -6.17 7.20 -6.92
N GLN A 85 -6.12 7.34 -5.61
CA GLN A 85 -6.76 8.42 -4.85
C GLN A 85 -5.92 8.69 -3.62
N PRO A 86 -5.63 9.96 -3.26
CA PRO A 86 -5.12 10.28 -1.95
C PRO A 86 -6.14 9.79 -0.91
N LEU A 87 -5.84 8.67 -0.24
CA LEU A 87 -6.71 8.13 0.79
C LEU A 87 -6.76 9.13 1.94
N LYS A 88 -7.91 9.78 2.16
CA LYS A 88 -8.11 10.66 3.30
C LYS A 88 -8.54 9.83 4.51
N VAL A 89 -7.86 10.04 5.64
CA VAL A 89 -8.10 9.34 6.89
C VAL A 89 -8.32 10.37 7.98
N ALA A 90 -9.57 10.52 8.41
CA ALA A 90 -9.90 11.29 9.60
C ALA A 90 -9.56 10.51 10.87
N TYR A 91 -8.98 11.17 11.87
CA TYR A 91 -8.65 10.56 13.15
C TYR A 91 -8.87 11.52 14.32
N LEU A 92 -9.17 10.98 15.49
CA LEU A 92 -9.45 11.78 16.68
C LEU A 92 -8.16 12.30 17.32
N GLY A 93 -8.04 13.61 17.48
CA GLY A 93 -6.94 14.27 18.18
C GLY A 93 -5.82 14.78 17.27
N PRO A 94 -4.81 15.45 17.85
CA PRO A 94 -3.75 16.10 17.07
C PRO A 94 -2.75 15.10 16.47
N SER A 95 -1.94 15.58 15.53
CA SER A 95 -0.86 14.79 14.94
C SER A 95 0.12 14.27 15.98
N ALA A 96 0.67 13.09 15.69
CA ALA A 96 1.63 12.35 16.54
C ALA A 96 1.05 11.79 17.85
N THR A 97 -0.27 11.75 17.99
CA THR A 97 -0.96 11.01 19.08
C THR A 97 -1.20 9.53 18.71
N PHE A 98 -1.72 8.75 19.66
CA PHE A 98 -1.94 7.31 19.49
C PHE A 98 -2.84 6.97 18.31
N THR A 99 -3.91 7.73 18.10
CA THR A 99 -4.86 7.57 16.99
C THR A 99 -4.20 7.91 15.65
N HIS A 100 -3.37 8.96 15.58
CA HIS A 100 -2.58 9.25 14.39
C HIS A 100 -1.63 8.08 14.03
N LEU A 101 -0.92 7.55 15.02
CA LEU A 101 0.00 6.43 14.82
C LEU A 101 -0.74 5.14 14.43
N ALA A 102 -1.88 4.88 15.05
CA ALA A 102 -2.73 3.74 14.71
C ALA A 102 -3.27 3.85 13.28
N SER A 103 -3.76 5.03 12.89
CA SER A 103 -4.21 5.31 11.53
C SER A 103 -3.08 5.13 10.51
N ARG A 104 -1.88 5.65 10.81
CA ARG A 104 -0.68 5.43 9.95
C ARG A 104 -0.30 3.98 9.79
N ARG A 105 -0.40 3.19 10.85
CA ARG A 105 -0.12 1.75 10.81
C ARG A 105 -1.16 0.99 9.98
N GLN A 106 -2.42 1.42 10.04
CA GLN A 106 -3.53 0.74 9.37
C GLN A 106 -3.66 1.11 7.89
N PHE A 107 -3.41 2.38 7.55
CA PHE A 107 -3.68 2.94 6.22
C PHE A 107 -2.41 3.35 5.45
N GLY A 108 -1.23 3.13 6.03
CA GLY A 108 0.06 3.36 5.37
C GLY A 108 0.51 4.82 5.37
N SER A 109 1.77 5.06 5.03
CA SER A 109 2.38 6.40 5.11
C SER A 109 1.84 7.41 4.08
N SER A 110 1.24 6.93 2.99
CA SER A 110 0.89 7.72 1.80
C SER A 110 -0.53 8.29 1.82
N ALA A 111 -1.29 8.07 2.90
CA ALA A 111 -2.62 8.64 3.09
C ALA A 111 -2.54 10.10 3.60
N GLU A 112 -3.56 10.89 3.28
CA GLU A 112 -3.77 12.22 3.85
C GLU A 112 -4.45 12.06 5.23
N TYR A 113 -3.76 12.48 6.28
CA TYR A 113 -4.24 12.34 7.66
C TYR A 113 -4.87 13.63 8.15
N ILE A 114 -6.18 13.60 8.38
CA ILE A 114 -6.99 14.75 8.77
C ILE A 114 -7.28 14.66 10.28
N PRO A 115 -6.65 15.50 11.12
CA PRO A 115 -6.95 15.54 12.55
C PRO A 115 -8.33 16.16 12.78
N GLU A 116 -9.12 15.55 13.65
CA GLU A 116 -10.42 16.07 14.09
C GLU A 116 -10.45 16.18 15.62
N SER A 117 -11.10 17.22 16.14
CA SER A 117 -11.02 17.55 17.57
C SER A 117 -12.02 16.75 18.40
N THR A 118 -13.09 16.27 17.77
CA THR A 118 -14.14 15.50 18.43
C THR A 118 -14.50 14.24 17.66
N ILE A 119 -15.07 13.25 18.37
CA ILE A 119 -15.57 12.01 17.74
C ILE A 119 -16.65 12.34 16.71
N LYS A 120 -17.50 13.33 16.99
CA LYS A 120 -18.54 13.79 16.06
C LYS A 120 -17.94 14.26 14.74
N GLU A 121 -16.90 15.10 14.79
CA GLU A 121 -16.22 15.61 13.60
C GLU A 121 -15.55 14.50 12.78
N VAL A 122 -15.00 13.46 13.44
CA VAL A 122 -14.47 12.27 12.75
C VAL A 122 -15.58 11.59 11.92
N PHE A 123 -16.78 11.41 12.48
CA PHE A 123 -17.90 10.85 11.73
C PHE A 123 -18.38 11.79 10.63
N GLU A 124 -18.49 13.09 10.90
CA GLU A 124 -18.85 14.09 9.88
C GLU A 124 -17.85 14.15 8.74
N ALA A 125 -16.54 13.94 9.00
CA ALA A 125 -15.52 13.85 7.97
C ALA A 125 -15.76 12.66 7.03
N VAL A 126 -16.23 11.52 7.55
CA VAL A 126 -16.59 10.36 6.74
C VAL A 126 -17.80 10.66 5.83
N TYR A 127 -18.75 11.45 6.30
CA TYR A 127 -19.95 11.85 5.53
C TYR A 127 -19.70 13.01 4.55
N ARG A 128 -18.63 13.79 4.72
CA ARG A 128 -18.29 14.92 3.85
C ARG A 128 -17.78 14.50 2.47
N ASP A 129 -17.21 13.30 2.36
CA ASP A 129 -16.58 12.77 1.15
C ASP A 129 -17.34 11.54 0.55
N THR A 130 -18.63 11.35 0.90
CA THR A 130 -19.58 10.41 0.25
C THR A 130 -20.64 11.14 -0.54
#